data_AF-A0A9D1FFE4-F1
#
_entry.id   AF-A0A9D1FFE4-F1
#
_cell.length_a   1.000
_cell.length_b   1.000
_cell.length_c   1.000
_cell.angle_alpha   90.00
_cell.angle_beta   90.00
_cell.angle_gamma   90.00
#
_symmetry.space_group_name_H-M   'P 1'
#
loop_
_entity.id
_entity.type
_entity.pdbx_description
1 polymer ?
#
loop_
_entity_poly.entity_id
_entity_poly.type
_entity_poly.pdbx_seq_one_letter_code
_entity_poly.pdbx_strand_id
1 'polypeptide(L)'
;MREKAKTTTEKQKKTHRGRVWLWIVCVLLVVCGAATWVLYDGGLIANRSAEMGGFVDVPAVVDQKTKADVAVADSTDARIKPACAVIEDTLLASIANDDEVDYRAQDAAAQTYLVLAQYGCPENAQYFADMAARKQAIADGLAAAWGRNDTTMTSIEYLYSDEKICETIENRVMQNINTDAYSYDDFLHNANTYAVLYEYGCKSNKAAYMRAAVRELGVAVALMPTDKMKRDEIVTVVEICKSLGVAEAAHLMLQRLKARGYDMEFLLEMENIIHGIR
;
A
#
# COMPACT_ATOMS: atom_id res chain seq x y z
N MET A 1 -3.98 19.03 75.27
CA MET A 1 -3.15 18.27 74.30
C MET A 1 -3.91 17.05 73.80
N ARG A 2 -4.62 17.16 72.67
CA ARG A 2 -5.15 16.02 71.91
C ARG A 2 -5.28 16.48 70.47
N GLU A 3 -4.61 15.75 69.58
CA GLU A 3 -4.95 15.50 68.18
C GLU A 3 -3.67 15.20 67.40
N LYS A 4 -3.28 13.92 67.27
CA LYS A 4 -2.56 13.37 66.10
C LYS A 4 -2.67 11.84 66.12
N ALA A 5 -3.79 11.30 65.65
CA ALA A 5 -3.90 9.87 65.32
C ALA A 5 -5.04 9.66 64.33
N LYS A 6 -4.85 9.99 63.04
CA LYS A 6 -5.82 9.61 62.00
C LYS A 6 -5.33 9.52 60.55
N THR A 7 -4.03 9.65 60.25
CA THR A 7 -3.57 9.80 58.85
C THR A 7 -2.78 8.62 58.27
N THR A 8 -2.59 7.51 58.98
CA THR A 8 -1.76 6.39 58.50
C THR A 8 -2.51 5.24 57.82
N THR A 9 -3.84 5.14 57.95
CA THR A 9 -4.61 4.02 57.39
C THR A 9 -5.07 4.21 55.95
N GLU A 10 -5.00 5.42 55.38
CA GLU A 10 -5.54 5.70 54.05
C GLU A 10 -4.55 5.45 52.91
N LYS A 11 -3.23 5.52 53.18
CA LYS A 11 -2.19 5.32 52.15
C LYS A 11 -1.96 3.85 51.77
N GLN A 12 -2.29 2.88 52.63
CA GLN A 12 -2.09 1.46 52.31
C GLN A 12 -3.22 0.82 51.47
N LYS A 13 -4.41 1.44 51.38
CA LYS A 13 -5.50 0.90 50.55
C LYS A 13 -5.32 1.16 49.04
N LYS A 14 -4.55 2.19 48.65
CA LYS A 14 -4.35 2.55 47.24
C LYS A 14 -3.35 1.66 46.49
N THR A 15 -2.40 1.04 47.19
CA THR A 15 -1.37 0.18 46.57
C THR A 15 -1.88 -1.22 46.22
N HIS A 16 -2.95 -1.69 46.87
CA HIS A 16 -3.51 -3.02 46.60
C HIS A 16 -4.36 -3.05 45.32
N ARG A 17 -5.11 -1.97 45.03
CA ARG A 17 -5.93 -1.89 43.81
C ARG A 17 -5.11 -1.81 42.52
N GLY A 18 -3.99 -1.08 42.53
CA GLY A 18 -3.10 -0.99 41.37
C GLY A 18 -2.39 -2.32 41.04
N ARG A 19 -1.99 -3.07 42.07
CA ARG A 19 -1.38 -4.41 41.88
C ARG A 19 -2.39 -5.43 41.35
N VAL A 20 -3.62 -5.45 41.85
CA VAL A 20 -4.66 -6.37 41.37
C VAL A 20 -5.00 -6.10 39.90
N TRP A 21 -5.06 -4.83 39.50
CA TRP A 21 -5.31 -4.45 38.11
C TRP A 21 -4.17 -4.91 37.17
N LEU A 22 -2.91 -4.77 37.60
CA LEU A 22 -1.75 -5.24 36.84
C LEU A 22 -1.77 -6.77 36.66
N TRP A 23 -2.13 -7.52 37.70
CA TRP A 23 -2.24 -8.97 37.63
C TRP A 23 -3.37 -9.43 36.71
N ILE A 24 -4.51 -8.75 36.71
CA ILE A 24 -5.63 -9.05 35.79
C ILE A 24 -5.22 -8.82 34.33
N VAL A 25 -4.51 -7.73 34.03
CA VAL A 25 -4.03 -7.44 32.67
C VAL A 25 -3.00 -8.47 32.21
N CYS A 26 -2.07 -8.88 33.09
CA CYS A 26 -1.10 -9.92 32.75
C CYS A 26 -1.77 -11.28 32.47
N VAL A 27 -2.77 -11.67 33.26
CA VAL A 27 -3.50 -12.93 33.02
C VAL A 27 -4.29 -12.88 31.71
N LEU A 28 -4.92 -11.74 31.40
CA LEU A 28 -5.62 -11.54 30.12
C LEU A 28 -4.67 -11.64 28.93
N LEU A 29 -3.47 -11.06 28.99
CA LEU A 29 -2.47 -11.15 27.92
C LEU A 29 -1.97 -12.59 27.71
N VAL A 30 -1.80 -13.36 28.79
CA VAL A 30 -1.39 -14.77 28.69
C VAL A 30 -2.51 -15.63 28.10
N VAL A 31 -3.78 -15.40 28.49
CA VAL A 31 -4.93 -16.13 27.95
C VAL A 31 -5.17 -15.78 26.47
N CYS A 32 -5.05 -14.51 26.09
CA CYS A 32 -5.16 -14.09 24.69
C CYS A 32 -4.01 -14.65 23.84
N GLY A 33 -2.77 -14.63 24.35
CA GLY A 33 -1.61 -15.22 23.67
C GLY A 33 -1.74 -16.74 23.48
N ALA A 34 -2.27 -17.44 24.47
CA ALA A 34 -2.55 -18.88 24.38
C ALA A 34 -3.70 -19.19 23.41
N ALA A 35 -4.75 -18.36 23.36
CA ALA A 35 -5.85 -18.52 22.41
C ALA A 35 -5.40 -18.30 20.95
N THR A 36 -4.50 -17.34 20.70
CA THR A 36 -3.91 -17.16 19.37
C THR A 36 -2.99 -18.31 18.96
N TRP A 37 -2.33 -18.98 19.91
CA TRP A 37 -1.52 -20.17 19.64
C TRP A 37 -2.37 -21.41 19.37
N VAL A 38 -3.46 -21.62 20.12
CA VAL A 38 -4.39 -22.74 19.90
C VAL A 38 -5.14 -22.60 18.57
N LEU A 39 -5.44 -21.38 18.12
CA LEU A 39 -6.02 -21.12 16.80
C LEU A 39 -5.04 -21.30 15.64
N TYR A 40 -3.73 -21.25 15.91
CA TYR A 40 -2.69 -21.38 14.87
C TYR A 40 -2.22 -22.83 14.69
N ASP A 41 -2.20 -23.65 15.76
CA ASP A 41 -1.60 -25.00 15.74
C ASP A 41 -2.56 -26.18 16.05
N GLY A 42 -3.88 -25.96 16.20
CA GLY A 42 -4.81 -27.03 16.60
C GLY A 42 -6.17 -27.01 15.89
N GLY A 43 -6.26 -27.51 14.65
CA GLY A 43 -7.53 -27.61 13.91
C GLY A 43 -7.54 -28.53 12.69
N LEU A 44 -6.94 -29.72 12.81
CA LEU A 44 -7.07 -30.83 11.87
C LEU A 44 -8.50 -31.46 11.89
N ILE A 45 -9.07 -31.65 10.70
CA ILE A 45 -9.62 -32.92 10.17
C ILE A 45 -11.08 -33.38 10.47
N ALA A 46 -11.76 -33.65 9.33
CA ALA A 46 -12.78 -34.68 9.01
C ALA A 46 -14.25 -34.56 9.48
N ASN A 47 -15.16 -34.43 8.51
CA ASN A 47 -15.90 -35.55 7.89
C ASN A 47 -16.61 -35.06 6.61
N ARG A 48 -16.44 -35.67 5.42
CA ARG A 48 -17.06 -36.93 4.91
C ARG A 48 -18.61 -36.86 5.01
N SER A 49 -19.41 -37.03 3.95
CA SER A 49 -19.32 -37.96 2.82
C SER A 49 -20.34 -37.64 1.71
N ALA A 50 -20.07 -38.25 0.54
CA ALA A 50 -20.95 -38.71 -0.55
C ALA A 50 -20.73 -37.97 -1.88
N GLU A 51 -20.51 -38.60 -3.03
CA GLU A 51 -20.18 -39.97 -3.43
C GLU A 51 -20.01 -39.91 -4.97
N MET A 52 -19.35 -40.92 -5.55
CA MET A 52 -19.12 -41.20 -6.99
C MET A 52 -17.93 -40.46 -7.66
N GLY A 53 -16.86 -41.10 -8.14
CA GLY A 53 -16.50 -42.52 -8.24
C GLY A 53 -15.29 -42.73 -9.18
N GLY A 54 -14.46 -43.74 -8.87
CA GLY A 54 -13.46 -44.42 -9.74
C GLY A 54 -12.16 -43.66 -10.04
N PHE A 55 -11.03 -43.87 -9.36
CA PHE A 55 -10.11 -45.03 -9.31
C PHE A 55 -9.47 -45.40 -10.66
N VAL A 56 -8.22 -44.97 -10.89
CA VAL A 56 -7.12 -45.79 -11.44
C VAL A 56 -5.78 -45.26 -10.92
N ASP A 57 -5.06 -46.09 -10.16
CA ASP A 57 -3.63 -45.93 -9.83
C ASP A 57 -2.78 -46.08 -11.11
N VAL A 58 -1.90 -45.12 -11.39
CA VAL A 58 -0.83 -45.28 -12.38
C VAL A 58 0.50 -45.47 -11.65
N PRO A 59 1.20 -46.60 -11.81
CA PRO A 59 2.53 -46.77 -11.24
C PRO A 59 3.56 -46.00 -12.07
N ALA A 60 4.59 -45.53 -11.37
CA ALA A 60 5.77 -44.93 -11.97
C ALA A 60 6.61 -45.96 -12.75
N VAL A 61 7.37 -45.42 -13.72
CA VAL A 61 8.49 -46.00 -14.49
C VAL A 61 8.08 -46.80 -15.73
N VAL A 62 8.32 -46.24 -16.92
CA VAL A 62 9.33 -46.69 -17.91
C VAL A 62 9.63 -45.55 -18.88
N ASP A 63 10.91 -45.16 -18.91
CA ASP A 63 11.57 -44.40 -19.95
C ASP A 63 11.59 -45.21 -21.26
N GLN A 64 10.94 -44.76 -22.32
CA GLN A 64 11.13 -45.32 -23.66
C GLN A 64 10.99 -44.27 -24.75
N LYS A 65 12.13 -43.59 -24.97
CA LYS A 65 12.55 -43.06 -26.27
C LYS A 65 12.37 -44.14 -27.36
N THR A 66 11.25 -44.09 -28.09
CA THR A 66 11.12 -44.81 -29.36
C THR A 66 10.29 -43.99 -30.34
N LYS A 67 10.97 -43.49 -31.38
CA LYS A 67 10.36 -43.11 -32.65
C LYS A 67 9.48 -44.27 -33.13
N ALA A 68 8.19 -44.04 -33.29
CA ALA A 68 7.35 -44.86 -34.13
C ALA A 68 6.59 -43.90 -35.05
N ASP A 69 7.02 -43.87 -36.31
CA ASP A 69 6.23 -43.42 -37.44
C ASP A 69 4.88 -44.16 -37.38
N VAL A 70 3.80 -43.47 -37.02
CA VAL A 70 2.45 -43.96 -37.23
C VAL A 70 1.92 -43.23 -38.45
N ALA A 71 1.76 -44.01 -39.50
CA ALA A 71 1.20 -43.65 -40.79
C ALA A 71 -0.09 -42.84 -40.62
N VAL A 72 -0.13 -41.70 -41.32
CA VAL A 72 -1.32 -40.90 -41.56
C VAL A 72 -2.32 -41.78 -42.32
N ALA A 73 -3.32 -42.28 -41.61
CA ALA A 73 -4.53 -42.80 -42.23
C ALA A 73 -5.33 -41.59 -42.73
N ASP A 74 -5.36 -41.46 -44.05
CA ASP A 74 -6.28 -40.63 -44.81
C ASP A 74 -7.73 -41.00 -44.44
N SER A 75 -8.39 -40.14 -43.67
CA SER A 75 -9.84 -40.23 -43.46
C SER A 75 -10.47 -38.88 -43.73
N THR A 76 -10.96 -38.73 -44.95
CA THR A 76 -11.88 -37.68 -45.39
C THR A 76 -13.26 -37.87 -44.75
N ASP A 77 -13.37 -37.70 -43.43
CA ASP A 77 -14.64 -37.50 -42.74
C ASP A 77 -14.57 -36.17 -41.98
N ALA A 78 -15.31 -35.17 -42.46
CA ALA A 78 -15.35 -33.80 -41.94
C ALA A 78 -15.89 -33.67 -40.50
N ARG A 79 -16.09 -34.79 -39.79
CA ARG A 79 -16.55 -34.85 -38.39
C ARG A 79 -15.49 -35.32 -37.40
N ILE A 80 -14.37 -35.88 -37.86
CA ILE A 80 -13.31 -36.37 -36.96
C ILE A 80 -12.27 -35.27 -36.80
N LYS A 81 -12.41 -34.47 -35.74
CA LYS A 81 -11.39 -33.49 -35.36
C LYS A 81 -10.16 -34.21 -34.81
N PRO A 82 -8.93 -33.77 -35.12
CA PRO A 82 -7.74 -34.30 -34.47
C PRO A 82 -7.82 -34.05 -32.96
N ALA A 83 -7.24 -34.94 -32.15
CA ALA A 83 -7.32 -34.84 -30.69
C ALA A 83 -6.86 -33.48 -30.16
N CYS A 84 -5.86 -32.87 -30.81
CA CYS A 84 -5.37 -31.53 -30.48
C CYS A 84 -6.44 -30.44 -30.65
N ALA A 85 -7.29 -30.53 -31.68
CA ALA A 85 -8.36 -29.55 -31.93
C ALA A 85 -9.51 -29.69 -30.92
N VAL A 86 -9.76 -30.91 -30.43
CA VAL A 86 -10.74 -31.14 -29.35
C VAL A 86 -10.24 -30.54 -28.02
N ILE A 87 -8.94 -30.68 -27.74
CA ILE A 87 -8.30 -30.09 -26.54
C ILE A 87 -8.38 -28.56 -26.60
N GLU A 88 -8.04 -27.97 -27.75
CA GLU A 88 -8.16 -26.51 -27.98
C GLU A 88 -9.58 -26.01 -27.76
N ASP A 89 -10.57 -26.59 -28.44
CA ASP A 89 -11.99 -26.18 -28.32
C ASP A 89 -12.49 -26.24 -26.88
N THR A 90 -12.09 -27.27 -26.13
CA THR A 90 -12.54 -27.48 -24.75
C THR A 90 -11.93 -26.47 -23.79
N LEU A 91 -10.61 -26.23 -23.90
CA LEU A 91 -9.90 -25.37 -22.98
C LEU A 91 -10.14 -23.89 -23.27
N LEU A 92 -10.19 -23.48 -24.55
CA LEU A 92 -10.44 -22.09 -24.96
C LEU A 92 -11.79 -21.57 -24.46
N ALA A 93 -12.80 -22.44 -24.34
CA ALA A 93 -14.13 -22.07 -23.83
C ALA A 93 -14.12 -21.62 -22.36
N SER A 94 -13.05 -21.93 -21.61
CA SER A 94 -12.93 -21.69 -20.17
C SER A 94 -11.94 -20.57 -19.79
N ILE A 95 -11.34 -19.91 -20.78
CA ILE A 95 -10.29 -18.91 -20.54
C ILE A 95 -10.92 -17.56 -20.20
N ALA A 96 -10.42 -16.94 -19.13
CA ALA A 96 -10.82 -15.61 -18.73
C ALA A 96 -10.48 -14.55 -19.80
N ASN A 97 -11.38 -13.58 -19.98
CA ASN A 97 -11.17 -12.44 -20.88
C ASN A 97 -9.99 -11.57 -20.40
N ASP A 98 -9.47 -10.71 -21.27
CA ASP A 98 -8.36 -9.81 -20.96
C ASP A 98 -8.72 -8.69 -19.99
N ASP A 99 -10.01 -8.35 -19.87
CA ASP A 99 -10.54 -7.37 -18.93
C ASP A 99 -10.82 -7.95 -17.54
N GLU A 100 -10.58 -9.25 -17.33
CA GLU A 100 -10.68 -9.88 -16.02
C GLU A 100 -9.67 -9.26 -15.04
N VAL A 101 -10.17 -8.85 -13.89
CA VAL A 101 -9.40 -8.15 -12.85
C VAL A 101 -8.99 -9.07 -11.71
N ASP A 102 -9.44 -10.32 -11.67
CA ASP A 102 -8.88 -11.31 -10.74
C ASP A 102 -7.54 -11.84 -11.25
N TYR A 103 -6.46 -11.54 -10.52
CA TYR A 103 -5.11 -12.02 -10.87
C TYR A 103 -5.04 -13.56 -10.90
N ARG A 104 -5.83 -14.28 -10.08
CA ARG A 104 -5.87 -15.75 -10.07
C ARG A 104 -6.54 -16.29 -11.32
N ALA A 105 -7.55 -15.61 -11.82
CA ALA A 105 -8.19 -15.96 -13.08
C ALA A 105 -7.25 -15.72 -14.27
N GLN A 106 -6.47 -14.64 -14.24
CA GLN A 106 -5.42 -14.39 -15.25
C GLN A 106 -4.27 -15.41 -15.18
N ASP A 107 -3.85 -15.82 -13.98
CA ASP A 107 -2.84 -16.87 -13.78
C ASP A 107 -3.35 -18.24 -14.25
N ALA A 108 -4.59 -18.62 -13.91
CA ALA A 108 -5.23 -19.84 -14.40
C ALA A 108 -5.37 -19.85 -15.94
N ALA A 109 -5.71 -18.70 -16.53
CA ALA A 109 -5.72 -18.53 -17.98
C ALA A 109 -4.32 -18.71 -18.60
N ALA A 110 -3.28 -18.17 -17.97
CA ALA A 110 -1.89 -18.36 -18.41
C ALA A 110 -1.49 -19.84 -18.39
N GLN A 111 -1.80 -20.56 -17.31
CA GLN A 111 -1.53 -22.01 -17.21
C GLN A 111 -2.30 -22.81 -18.27
N THR A 112 -3.54 -22.43 -18.55
CA THR A 112 -4.35 -23.07 -19.60
C THR A 112 -3.70 -22.90 -20.98
N TYR A 113 -3.18 -21.70 -21.29
CA TYR A 113 -2.45 -21.47 -22.53
C TYR A 113 -1.11 -22.21 -22.59
N LEU A 114 -0.39 -22.42 -21.48
CA LEU A 114 0.81 -23.26 -21.45
C LEU A 114 0.51 -24.71 -21.80
N VAL A 115 -0.60 -25.25 -21.26
CA VAL A 115 -1.08 -26.60 -21.60
C VAL A 115 -1.43 -26.69 -23.09
N LEU A 116 -2.08 -25.66 -23.64
CA LEU A 116 -2.38 -25.58 -25.07
C LEU A 116 -1.14 -25.47 -25.95
N ALA A 117 -0.10 -24.77 -25.50
CA ALA A 117 1.17 -24.71 -26.23
C ALA A 117 1.88 -26.08 -26.27
N GLN A 118 1.68 -26.92 -25.26
CA GLN A 118 2.32 -28.24 -25.15
C GLN A 118 1.53 -29.38 -25.80
N TYR A 119 0.19 -29.36 -25.65
CA TYR A 119 -0.70 -30.47 -26.06
C TYR A 119 -1.75 -30.08 -27.11
N GLY A 120 -1.86 -28.78 -27.43
CA GLY A 120 -2.68 -28.28 -28.52
C GLY A 120 -2.08 -28.61 -29.89
N CYS A 121 -2.71 -28.10 -30.94
CA CYS A 121 -2.25 -28.32 -32.30
C CYS A 121 -0.94 -27.55 -32.52
N PRO A 122 0.07 -28.19 -33.16
CA PRO A 122 1.41 -27.62 -33.28
C PRO A 122 1.43 -26.30 -34.07
N GLU A 123 0.46 -26.10 -34.95
CA GLU A 123 0.28 -24.88 -35.73
C GLU A 123 0.01 -23.64 -34.86
N ASN A 124 -0.59 -23.83 -33.69
CA ASN A 124 -0.99 -22.78 -32.75
C ASN A 124 -0.06 -22.66 -31.54
N ALA A 125 0.96 -23.53 -31.44
CA ALA A 125 1.81 -23.63 -30.26
C ALA A 125 2.49 -22.30 -29.90
N GLN A 126 2.99 -21.57 -30.91
CA GLN A 126 3.61 -20.26 -30.70
C GLN A 126 2.59 -19.21 -30.21
N TYR A 127 1.39 -19.18 -30.80
CA TYR A 127 0.33 -18.27 -30.39
C TYR A 127 -0.06 -18.50 -28.92
N PHE A 128 -0.20 -19.76 -28.50
CA PHE A 128 -0.53 -20.08 -27.11
C PHE A 128 0.61 -19.75 -26.15
N ALA A 129 1.87 -19.94 -26.55
CA ALA A 129 3.01 -19.52 -25.74
C ALA A 129 3.03 -18.00 -25.51
N ASP A 130 2.75 -17.22 -26.57
CA ASP A 130 2.69 -15.76 -26.48
C ASP A 130 1.51 -15.29 -25.60
N MET A 131 0.35 -15.93 -25.75
CA MET A 131 -0.84 -15.63 -24.92
C MET A 131 -0.63 -16.01 -23.45
N ALA A 132 0.04 -17.14 -23.17
CA ALA A 132 0.43 -17.52 -21.82
C ALA A 132 1.33 -16.45 -21.18
N ALA A 133 2.36 -15.99 -21.90
CA ALA A 133 3.26 -14.95 -21.41
C ALA A 133 2.52 -13.64 -21.13
N ARG A 134 1.61 -13.23 -22.02
CA ARG A 134 0.79 -12.03 -21.82
C ARG A 134 -0.12 -12.14 -20.60
N LYS A 135 -0.82 -13.27 -20.44
CA LYS A 135 -1.70 -13.53 -19.30
C LYS A 135 -0.94 -13.57 -17.98
N GLN A 136 0.25 -14.18 -17.97
CA GLN A 136 1.12 -14.18 -16.81
C GLN A 136 1.60 -12.77 -16.45
N ALA A 137 1.99 -11.96 -17.44
CA ALA A 137 2.42 -10.58 -17.19
C ALA A 137 1.29 -9.71 -16.62
N ILE A 138 0.04 -9.91 -17.06
CA ILE A 138 -1.13 -9.28 -16.46
C ILE A 138 -1.27 -9.78 -15.02
N ALA A 139 -1.34 -11.09 -14.79
CA ALA A 139 -1.46 -11.67 -13.45
C ALA A 139 -0.39 -11.18 -12.46
N ASP A 140 0.86 -11.08 -12.91
CA ASP A 140 1.98 -10.59 -12.10
C ASP A 140 1.83 -9.09 -11.78
N GLY A 141 1.42 -8.27 -12.77
CA GLY A 141 1.16 -6.85 -12.56
C GLY A 141 0.01 -6.61 -11.59
N LEU A 142 -1.05 -7.41 -11.72
CA LEU A 142 -2.20 -7.43 -10.83
C LEU A 142 -1.82 -7.89 -9.40
N ALA A 143 -1.05 -8.97 -9.26
CA ALA A 143 -0.58 -9.47 -7.97
C ALA A 143 0.40 -8.51 -7.28
N ALA A 144 1.27 -7.84 -8.03
CA ALA A 144 2.19 -6.83 -7.51
C ALA A 144 1.46 -5.57 -7.04
N ALA A 145 0.36 -5.20 -7.68
CA ALA A 145 -0.45 -4.04 -7.30
C ALA A 145 -1.33 -4.31 -6.06
N TRP A 146 -1.80 -5.56 -5.86
CA TRP A 146 -2.87 -5.87 -4.90
C TRP A 146 -2.51 -6.81 -3.75
N GLY A 147 -1.34 -7.47 -3.81
CA GLY A 147 -0.93 -8.48 -2.84
C GLY A 147 -1.64 -9.83 -3.07
N ARG A 148 -0.88 -10.93 -2.96
CA ARG A 148 -1.29 -12.29 -3.37
C ARG A 148 -2.48 -12.89 -2.57
N ASN A 149 -3.04 -12.18 -1.59
CA ASN A 149 -4.03 -12.71 -0.64
C ASN A 149 -5.37 -11.98 -0.61
N ASP A 150 -5.55 -10.88 -1.35
CA ASP A 150 -6.81 -10.13 -1.28
C ASP A 150 -7.76 -10.49 -2.44
N THR A 151 -8.76 -11.31 -2.14
CA THR A 151 -9.79 -11.75 -3.10
C THR A 151 -10.96 -10.78 -3.21
N THR A 152 -10.88 -9.58 -2.61
CA THR A 152 -12.07 -8.72 -2.42
C THR A 152 -12.00 -7.33 -3.04
N MET A 153 -10.93 -6.96 -3.75
CA MET A 153 -10.83 -5.63 -4.36
C MET A 153 -11.13 -5.66 -5.87
N THR A 154 -12.42 -5.71 -6.20
CA THR A 154 -12.93 -5.50 -7.55
C THR A 154 -13.20 -4.01 -7.81
N SER A 155 -12.25 -3.35 -8.47
CA SER A 155 -12.49 -2.34 -9.54
C SER A 155 -11.28 -1.41 -9.67
N ILE A 156 -10.91 -1.12 -10.92
CA ILE A 156 -10.02 0.00 -11.29
C ILE A 156 -10.48 1.31 -10.63
N GLU A 157 -11.79 1.45 -10.37
CA GLU A 157 -12.43 2.56 -9.67
C GLU A 157 -11.93 2.75 -8.22
N TYR A 158 -11.56 1.68 -7.51
CA TYR A 158 -10.96 1.78 -6.17
C TYR A 158 -9.48 2.19 -6.21
N LEU A 159 -8.72 1.77 -7.23
CA LEU A 159 -7.32 2.19 -7.43
C LEU A 159 -7.19 3.69 -7.73
N TYR A 160 -8.18 4.25 -8.43
CA TYR A 160 -8.29 5.69 -8.69
C TYR A 160 -9.23 6.40 -7.71
N SER A 161 -9.66 5.74 -6.64
CA SER A 161 -10.39 6.43 -5.59
C SER A 161 -9.50 7.52 -4.99
N ASP A 162 -10.09 8.66 -4.67
CA ASP A 162 -9.39 9.77 -4.00
C ASP A 162 -8.68 9.30 -2.71
N GLU A 163 -9.20 8.24 -2.08
CA GLU A 163 -8.63 7.60 -0.90
C GLU A 163 -7.33 6.84 -1.19
N LYS A 164 -7.26 6.01 -2.24
CA LYS A 164 -6.01 5.30 -2.57
C LYS A 164 -4.95 6.18 -3.21
N ILE A 165 -5.36 7.20 -3.96
CA ILE A 165 -4.43 8.20 -4.51
C ILE A 165 -3.78 8.97 -3.37
N CYS A 166 -4.55 9.44 -2.39
CA CYS A 166 -3.99 10.19 -1.26
C CYS A 166 -3.04 9.32 -0.41
N GLU A 167 -3.39 8.05 -0.15
CA GLU A 167 -2.51 7.14 0.61
C GLU A 167 -1.18 6.89 -0.12
N THR A 168 -1.22 6.78 -1.45
CA THR A 168 -0.03 6.61 -2.27
C THR A 168 0.87 7.84 -2.22
N ILE A 169 0.27 9.03 -2.29
CA ILE A 169 0.99 10.31 -2.14
C ILE A 169 1.62 10.39 -0.74
N GLU A 170 0.86 10.11 0.32
CA GLU A 170 1.36 10.12 1.70
C GLU A 170 2.56 9.18 1.86
N ASN A 171 2.41 7.91 1.47
CA ASN A 171 3.48 6.91 1.62
C ASN A 171 4.77 7.30 0.89
N ARG A 172 4.66 7.95 -0.27
CA ARG A 172 5.82 8.37 -1.05
C ARG A 172 6.46 9.65 -0.50
N VAL A 173 5.65 10.63 -0.12
CA VAL A 173 6.14 11.93 0.35
C VAL A 173 6.69 11.83 1.77
N MET A 174 6.11 10.97 2.62
CA MET A 174 6.61 10.72 3.99
C MET A 174 8.05 10.17 4.01
N GLN A 175 8.51 9.50 2.94
CA GLN A 175 9.90 9.02 2.84
C GLN A 175 10.94 10.14 2.77
N ASN A 176 10.51 11.35 2.43
CA ASN A 176 11.39 12.52 2.36
C ASN A 176 11.56 13.21 3.72
N ILE A 177 10.85 12.77 4.77
CA ILE A 177 10.97 13.38 6.10
C ILE A 177 12.27 12.91 6.74
N ASN A 178 13.14 13.86 7.08
CA ASN A 178 14.30 13.59 7.90
C ASN A 178 13.87 13.51 9.38
N THR A 179 13.76 12.31 9.93
CA THR A 179 13.38 12.09 11.33
C THR A 179 14.45 12.54 12.32
N ASP A 180 15.70 12.66 11.87
CA ASP A 180 16.86 13.05 12.67
C ASP A 180 17.25 14.52 12.39
N ALA A 181 16.29 15.34 11.96
CA ALA A 181 16.49 16.75 11.65
C ALA A 181 17.15 17.51 12.82
N TYR A 182 18.23 18.22 12.50
CA TYR A 182 18.98 19.02 13.46
C TYR A 182 19.40 20.39 12.93
N SER A 183 19.53 20.54 11.61
CA SER A 183 19.91 21.79 10.97
C SER A 183 18.69 22.60 10.52
N TYR A 184 18.88 23.90 10.30
CA TYR A 184 17.88 24.78 9.69
C TYR A 184 17.30 24.19 8.40
N ASP A 185 18.16 23.71 7.49
CA ASP A 185 17.76 23.19 6.20
C ASP A 185 16.90 21.93 6.35
N ASP A 186 17.22 21.05 7.32
CA ASP A 186 16.41 19.86 7.61
C ASP A 186 15.01 20.23 8.09
N PHE A 187 14.91 21.18 9.04
CA PHE A 187 13.63 21.63 9.57
C PHE A 187 12.79 22.34 8.49
N LEU A 188 13.42 23.15 7.65
CA LEU A 188 12.72 23.81 6.54
C LEU A 188 12.25 22.79 5.49
N HIS A 189 13.08 21.79 5.18
CA HIS A 189 12.73 20.70 4.27
C HIS A 189 11.53 19.89 4.82
N ASN A 190 11.58 19.49 6.09
CA ASN A 190 10.47 18.79 6.73
C ASN A 190 9.20 19.64 6.75
N ALA A 191 9.31 20.93 7.04
CA ALA A 191 8.17 21.85 7.02
C ALA A 191 7.51 21.90 5.64
N ASN A 192 8.31 21.98 4.58
CA ASN A 192 7.82 21.95 3.20
C ASN A 192 7.16 20.61 2.87
N THR A 193 7.79 19.48 3.23
CA THR A 193 7.26 18.14 3.01
C THR A 193 5.91 17.95 3.71
N TYR A 194 5.75 18.40 4.96
CA TYR A 194 4.47 18.37 5.65
C TYR A 194 3.43 19.33 5.07
N ALA A 195 3.85 20.48 4.52
CA ALA A 195 2.94 21.39 3.83
C ALA A 195 2.38 20.77 2.53
N VAL A 196 3.22 20.05 1.76
CA VAL A 196 2.78 19.27 0.59
C VAL A 196 1.81 18.16 1.02
N LEU A 197 2.09 17.45 2.11
CA LEU A 197 1.17 16.45 2.68
C LEU A 197 -0.15 17.08 3.16
N TYR A 198 -0.12 18.31 3.67
CA TYR A 198 -1.33 19.04 4.04
C TYR A 198 -2.20 19.38 2.80
N GLU A 199 -1.58 19.79 1.70
CA GLU A 199 -2.30 20.12 0.46
C GLU A 199 -2.89 18.86 -0.21
N TYR A 200 -2.03 17.86 -0.47
CA TYR A 200 -2.32 16.71 -1.35
C TYR A 200 -2.50 15.37 -0.63
N GLY A 201 -2.17 15.28 0.66
CA GLY A 201 -2.35 14.06 1.46
C GLY A 201 -3.81 13.81 1.83
N CYS A 202 -4.05 12.70 2.53
CA CYS A 202 -5.39 12.27 2.90
C CYS A 202 -6.05 13.24 3.86
N LYS A 203 -7.35 13.46 3.64
CA LYS A 203 -8.15 14.42 4.41
C LYS A 203 -8.18 14.10 5.91
N SER A 204 -8.13 12.82 6.27
CA SER A 204 -8.06 12.33 7.65
C SER A 204 -6.84 12.85 8.42
N ASN A 205 -5.71 13.06 7.73
CA ASN A 205 -4.43 13.41 8.33
C ASN A 205 -4.07 14.90 8.22
N LYS A 206 -4.82 15.71 7.45
CA LYS A 206 -4.54 17.14 7.23
C LYS A 206 -4.25 17.91 8.52
N ALA A 207 -5.03 17.71 9.58
CA ALA A 207 -4.81 18.40 10.85
C ALA A 207 -3.49 18.00 11.56
N ALA A 208 -2.99 16.79 11.34
CA ALA A 208 -1.69 16.35 11.84
C ALA A 208 -0.55 16.97 11.02
N TYR A 209 -0.65 16.95 9.69
CA TYR A 209 0.34 17.53 8.80
C TYR A 209 0.47 19.04 8.97
N MET A 210 -0.66 19.76 9.09
CA MET A 210 -0.62 21.20 9.37
C MET A 210 0.15 21.50 10.66
N ARG A 211 -0.13 20.77 11.74
CA ARG A 211 0.57 20.96 13.03
C ARG A 211 2.05 20.62 12.93
N ALA A 212 2.41 19.56 12.22
CA ALA A 212 3.79 19.19 11.98
C ALA A 212 4.52 20.26 11.16
N ALA A 213 3.95 20.69 10.04
CA ALA A 213 4.51 21.73 9.18
C ALA A 213 4.77 23.04 9.94
N VAL A 214 3.79 23.51 10.71
CA VAL A 214 3.93 24.73 11.55
C VAL A 214 5.03 24.54 12.60
N ARG A 215 5.13 23.37 13.22
CA ARG A 215 6.17 23.07 14.21
C ARG A 215 7.56 23.12 13.57
N GLU A 216 7.77 22.38 12.49
CA GLU A 216 9.07 22.31 11.79
C GLU A 216 9.47 23.70 11.27
N LEU A 217 8.53 24.44 10.69
CA LEU A 217 8.76 25.81 10.23
C LEU A 217 9.15 26.75 11.39
N GLY A 218 8.47 26.62 12.53
CA GLY A 218 8.77 27.40 13.72
C GLY A 218 10.18 27.13 14.24
N VAL A 219 10.65 25.89 14.20
CA VAL A 219 12.03 25.53 14.57
C VAL A 219 13.02 26.08 13.56
N ALA A 220 12.76 25.93 12.26
CA ALA A 220 13.62 26.47 11.20
C ALA A 220 13.82 27.99 11.36
N VAL A 221 12.72 28.75 11.50
CA VAL A 221 12.77 30.21 11.69
C VAL A 221 13.44 30.62 13.01
N ALA A 222 13.39 29.77 14.05
CA ALA A 222 14.09 30.02 15.30
C ALA A 222 15.61 29.82 15.16
N LEU A 223 16.05 28.82 14.39
CA LEU A 223 17.47 28.55 14.13
C LEU A 223 18.09 29.58 13.19
N MET A 224 17.37 29.94 12.12
CA MET A 224 17.75 30.99 11.19
C MET A 224 16.62 32.02 11.12
N PRO A 225 16.73 33.14 11.85
CA PRO A 225 15.77 34.23 11.74
C PRO A 225 15.65 34.76 10.31
N THR A 226 14.45 35.18 9.91
CA THR A 226 14.12 35.60 8.53
C THR A 226 15.00 36.74 8.00
N ASP A 227 15.59 37.55 8.87
CA ASP A 227 16.52 38.62 8.49
C ASP A 227 17.89 38.13 8.03
N LYS A 228 18.24 36.89 8.38
CA LYS A 228 19.50 36.23 8.01
C LYS A 228 19.33 35.23 6.87
N MET A 229 18.08 34.97 6.47
CA MET A 229 17.76 34.12 5.33
C MET A 229 18.07 34.85 4.02
N LYS A 230 18.42 34.08 3.00
CA LYS A 230 18.47 34.56 1.62
C LYS A 230 17.05 34.79 1.08
N ARG A 231 16.94 35.52 -0.04
CA ARG A 231 15.63 35.85 -0.62
C ARG A 231 14.80 34.61 -0.98
N ASP A 232 15.43 33.61 -1.59
CA ASP A 232 14.84 32.32 -1.97
C ASP A 232 14.35 31.50 -0.75
N GLU A 233 15.12 31.54 0.34
CA GLU A 233 14.73 30.93 1.61
C GLU A 233 13.49 31.63 2.22
N ILE A 234 13.44 32.97 2.16
CA ILE A 234 12.27 33.75 2.60
C ILE A 234 11.05 33.43 1.73
N VAL A 235 11.21 33.35 0.42
CA VAL A 235 10.14 32.96 -0.53
C VAL A 235 9.55 31.61 -0.11
N THR A 236 10.40 30.62 0.14
CA THR A 236 9.98 29.27 0.56
C THR A 236 9.16 29.32 1.85
N VAL A 237 9.61 30.08 2.86
CA VAL A 237 8.89 30.23 4.13
C VAL A 237 7.51 30.87 3.90
N VAL A 238 7.41 31.90 3.04
CA VAL A 238 6.14 32.58 2.73
C VAL A 238 5.19 31.66 1.96
N GLU A 239 5.70 30.87 1.02
CA GLU A 239 4.92 29.85 0.29
C GLU A 239 4.38 28.77 1.22
N ILE A 240 5.17 28.29 2.19
CA ILE A 240 4.72 27.35 3.22
C ILE A 240 3.64 27.98 4.11
N CYS A 241 3.80 29.25 4.50
CA CYS A 241 2.76 29.94 5.28
C CYS A 241 1.43 30.07 4.52
N LYS A 242 1.51 30.31 3.21
CA LYS A 242 0.34 30.37 2.33
C LYS A 242 -0.35 29.02 2.22
N SER A 243 0.38 27.95 1.92
CA SER A 243 -0.18 26.60 1.76
C SER A 243 -0.88 26.12 3.03
N LEU A 244 -0.36 26.50 4.21
CA LEU A 244 -0.93 26.17 5.51
C LEU A 244 -2.09 27.08 5.94
N GLY A 245 -2.45 28.11 5.16
CA GLY A 245 -3.51 29.05 5.49
C GLY A 245 -3.18 29.97 6.68
N VAL A 246 -1.90 30.19 6.97
CA VAL A 246 -1.41 31.05 8.07
C VAL A 246 -0.82 32.36 7.54
N ALA A 247 -1.56 33.02 6.64
CA ALA A 247 -1.15 34.27 5.99
C ALA A 247 -0.76 35.38 6.98
N GLU A 248 -1.39 35.45 8.15
CA GLU A 248 -1.06 36.42 9.21
C GLU A 248 0.39 36.27 9.70
N ALA A 249 0.90 35.04 9.80
CA ALA A 249 2.28 34.78 10.19
C ALA A 249 3.26 35.29 9.12
N ALA A 250 2.93 35.10 7.83
CA ALA A 250 3.70 35.63 6.72
C ALA A 250 3.69 37.17 6.71
N HIS A 251 2.54 37.82 6.92
CA HIS A 251 2.46 39.28 7.02
C HIS A 251 3.31 39.84 8.16
N LEU A 252 3.34 39.18 9.32
CA LEU A 252 4.21 39.56 10.44
C LEU A 252 5.70 39.46 10.06
N MET A 253 6.08 38.45 9.28
CA MET A 253 7.45 38.33 8.74
C MET A 253 7.78 39.48 7.78
N LEU A 254 6.87 39.83 6.87
CA LEU A 254 7.08 40.96 5.93
C LEU A 254 7.24 42.29 6.66
N GLN A 255 6.47 42.54 7.72
CA GLN A 255 6.64 43.75 8.54
C GLN A 255 8.03 43.82 9.16
N ARG A 256 8.59 42.69 9.60
CA ARG A 256 9.95 42.62 10.15
C ARG A 256 11.02 42.85 9.09
N LEU A 257 10.84 42.31 7.89
CA LEU A 257 11.75 42.54 6.75
C LEU A 257 11.71 44.02 6.34
N LYS A 258 10.53 44.63 6.27
CA LYS A 258 10.34 46.07 6.02
C LYS A 258 11.07 46.93 7.04
N ALA A 259 10.95 46.63 8.33
CA ALA A 259 11.64 47.35 9.40
C ALA A 259 13.18 47.29 9.30
N ARG A 260 13.72 46.30 8.57
CA ARG A 260 15.16 46.10 8.36
C ARG A 260 15.69 46.61 7.03
N GLY A 261 14.84 47.26 6.22
CA GLY A 261 15.26 47.92 5.00
C GLY A 261 15.38 47.02 3.77
N TYR A 262 14.67 45.89 3.74
CA TYR A 262 14.48 45.14 2.49
C TYR A 262 13.78 46.01 1.43
N ASP A 263 14.11 45.78 0.16
CA ASP A 263 13.60 46.52 -0.98
C ASP A 263 12.09 46.34 -1.16
N MET A 264 11.43 47.43 -1.56
CA MET A 264 9.97 47.44 -1.73
C MET A 264 9.50 46.45 -2.80
N GLU A 265 10.30 46.22 -3.85
CA GLU A 265 9.98 45.27 -4.91
C GLU A 265 9.88 43.83 -4.38
N PHE A 266 10.84 43.41 -3.56
CA PHE A 266 10.81 42.10 -2.92
C PHE A 266 9.66 41.96 -1.92
N LEU A 267 9.36 43.02 -1.15
CA LEU A 267 8.22 42.98 -0.22
C LEU A 267 6.88 42.85 -0.96
N LEU A 268 6.73 43.52 -2.11
CA LEU A 268 5.55 43.38 -2.97
C LEU A 268 5.46 41.98 -3.61
N GLU A 269 6.59 41.40 -4.02
CA GLU A 269 6.65 40.02 -4.49
C GLU A 269 6.10 39.05 -3.43
N MET A 270 6.52 39.20 -2.17
CA MET A 270 6.03 38.35 -1.08
C MET A 270 4.54 38.58 -0.78
N GLU A 271 4.06 39.83 -0.81
CA GLU A 271 2.64 40.12 -0.66
C GLU A 271 1.80 39.49 -1.78
N ASN A 272 2.30 39.47 -3.02
CA ASN A 272 1.64 38.80 -4.14
C ASN A 272 1.54 37.28 -3.92
N ILE A 273 2.61 36.66 -3.39
CA ILE A 273 2.59 35.23 -3.05
C ILE A 273 1.49 34.96 -2.02
N ILE A 274 1.42 35.73 -0.94
CA ILE A 274 0.44 35.55 0.15
C ILE A 274 -1.01 35.66 -0.37
N HIS A 275 -1.31 36.67 -1.19
CA HIS A 275 -2.66 36.88 -1.70
C HIS A 275 -3.00 36.02 -2.92
N GLY A 276 -2.02 35.32 -3.50
CA GLY A 276 -2.21 34.49 -4.69
C GLY A 276 -2.53 35.30 -5.95
N ILE A 277 -2.18 36.59 -5.97
CA ILE A 277 -2.32 37.43 -7.16
C ILE A 277 -1.10 37.11 -8.04
N ARG A 278 -1.31 36.26 -9.04
CA ARG A 278 -0.33 35.97 -10.10
C ARG A 278 -0.89 36.40 -11.44
#